data_AF-A0A7R9IV24-F1
#
_entry.id   AF-A0A7R9IV24-F1
#
_cell.length_a   1.000
_cell.length_b   1.000
_cell.length_c   1.000
_cell.angle_alpha   90.00
_cell.angle_beta   90.00
_cell.angle_gamma   90.00
#
_symmetry.space_group_name_H-M   'P 1'
#
loop_
_entity.id
_entity.type
_entity.pdbx_description
1 polymer ?
#
loop_
_entity_poly.entity_id
_entity_poly.type
_entity_poly.pdbx_seq_one_letter_code
_entity_poly.pdbx_strand_id
1 'polypeptide(L)'
;MNNGLISSVDNRAGDLIHANHSYISKDIGSRTFFQTVGVHPARLRVNNVGLNDEGMFRCRIDFLNSPTRNYRVNLTIVAPPSEPIIYDHRGKEVTGVAGPFLEGYELYLACHVKGGRPLPEVTWWLDGKILDHIVESSVDSVTVNQLFISSVPRGFHGRHLECLARSSDLTNPVVRTVPIDIYRKYPLDRSILLAWRPSTHLD
;
A
#
# COMPACT_ATOMS: atom_id res chain seq x y z
N MET A 1 29.57 0.41 6.23
CA MET A 1 28.94 -0.61 7.08
C MET A 1 29.51 -0.46 8.48
N ASN A 2 28.74 0.06 9.42
CA ASN A 2 29.17 0.26 10.80
C ASN A 2 29.21 -1.09 11.53
N ASN A 3 30.39 -1.71 11.61
CA ASN A 3 30.64 -2.94 12.39
C ASN A 3 30.78 -2.67 13.90
N GLY A 4 30.09 -1.64 14.41
CA GLY A 4 30.19 -1.22 15.80
C GLY A 4 29.26 -2.01 16.72
N LEU A 5 29.68 -2.24 17.97
CA LEU A 5 28.81 -2.80 19.00
C LEU A 5 27.63 -1.86 19.26
N ILE A 6 26.40 -2.36 19.04
CA ILE A 6 25.19 -1.56 19.20
C ILE A 6 24.76 -1.56 20.66
N SER A 7 24.67 -2.74 21.29
CA SER A 7 24.36 -2.91 22.71
C SER A 7 25.05 -4.17 23.24
N SER A 8 25.48 -4.13 24.50
CA SER A 8 26.02 -5.27 25.23
C SER A 8 25.41 -5.35 26.62
N VAL A 9 25.15 -6.58 27.06
CA VAL A 9 24.61 -6.89 28.38
C VAL A 9 25.49 -7.96 29.02
N ASP A 10 26.05 -7.65 30.18
CA ASP A 10 26.87 -8.59 30.96
C ASP A 10 26.18 -8.92 32.29
N ASN A 11 25.79 -10.17 32.45
CA ASN A 11 25.17 -10.71 33.66
C ASN A 11 26.05 -11.75 34.38
N ARG A 12 27.35 -11.82 34.09
CA ARG A 12 28.25 -12.81 34.73
C ARG A 12 28.32 -12.66 36.26
N ALA A 13 28.01 -11.48 36.79
CA ALA A 13 28.06 -11.17 38.21
C ALA A 13 26.69 -11.31 38.93
N GLY A 14 25.61 -11.71 38.27
CA GLY A 14 24.29 -11.78 38.91
C GLY A 14 23.12 -12.07 37.98
N ASP A 15 21.93 -11.63 38.37
CA ASP A 15 20.70 -11.80 37.58
C ASP A 15 20.62 -10.78 36.42
N LEU A 16 19.87 -11.11 35.36
CA LEU A 16 19.61 -10.28 34.18
C LEU A 16 19.01 -8.90 34.51
N ILE A 17 18.41 -8.76 35.69
CA ILE A 17 17.84 -7.51 36.21
C ILE A 17 18.95 -6.52 36.62
N HIS A 18 20.09 -7.03 37.08
CA HIS A 18 21.24 -6.23 37.56
C HIS A 18 22.41 -6.25 36.58
N ALA A 19 22.18 -6.70 35.35
CA ALA A 19 23.22 -6.80 34.34
C ALA A 19 23.74 -5.40 33.95
N ASN A 20 25.03 -5.32 33.63
CA ASN A 20 25.61 -4.07 33.13
C ASN A 20 25.26 -3.90 31.65
N HIS A 21 24.76 -2.72 31.28
CA HIS A 21 24.34 -2.38 29.92
C HIS A 21 25.28 -1.32 29.33
N SER A 22 25.81 -1.58 28.12
CA SER A 22 26.67 -0.62 27.41
C SER A 22 26.30 -0.46 25.94
N TYR A 23 26.60 0.72 25.39
CA TYR A 23 26.31 1.11 24.01
C TYR A 23 27.56 1.79 23.42
N ILE A 24 28.03 1.36 22.24
CA ILE A 24 29.25 1.92 21.62
C ILE A 24 28.93 2.74 20.36
N SER A 25 27.87 2.41 19.63
CA SER A 25 27.48 3.15 18.41
C SER A 25 26.80 4.48 18.73
N LYS A 26 27.34 5.60 18.19
CA LYS A 26 26.81 6.96 18.43
C LYS A 26 25.44 7.23 17.82
N ASP A 27 25.02 6.48 16.80
CA ASP A 27 23.73 6.70 16.13
C ASP A 27 22.66 5.72 16.67
N ILE A 28 22.54 4.52 16.08
CA ILE A 28 21.55 3.51 16.50
C ILE A 28 21.70 3.03 17.94
N GLY A 29 22.94 3.01 18.49
CA GLY A 29 23.20 2.57 19.86
C GLY A 29 22.50 3.45 20.90
N SER A 30 22.46 4.76 20.69
CA SER A 30 21.80 5.72 21.60
C SER A 30 20.27 5.53 21.71
N ARG A 31 19.65 4.93 20.69
CA ARG A 31 18.21 4.69 20.59
C ARG A 31 17.83 3.24 20.90
N THR A 32 18.81 2.43 21.30
CA THR A 32 18.63 1.00 21.54
C THR A 32 18.53 0.68 23.03
N PHE A 33 17.62 -0.20 23.41
CA PHE A 33 17.35 -0.58 24.79
C PHE A 33 17.16 -2.08 24.89
N PHE A 34 17.95 -2.75 25.73
CA PHE A 34 17.76 -4.17 25.99
C PHE A 34 16.72 -4.35 27.10
N GLN A 35 15.61 -5.01 26.79
CA GLN A 35 14.50 -5.22 27.71
C GLN A 35 14.55 -6.64 28.28
N THR A 36 14.79 -6.74 29.59
CA THR A 36 14.85 -8.00 30.35
C THR A 36 13.76 -8.12 31.40
N VAL A 37 13.28 -7.01 31.96
CA VAL A 37 12.28 -6.99 33.04
C VAL A 37 10.87 -7.06 32.45
N GLY A 38 10.06 -8.02 32.90
CA GLY A 38 8.66 -8.16 32.51
C GLY A 38 8.43 -8.65 31.07
N VAL A 39 9.48 -9.12 30.39
CA VAL A 39 9.40 -9.64 29.01
C VAL A 39 10.20 -10.95 28.92
N HIS A 40 9.54 -12.03 28.50
CA HIS A 40 10.19 -13.31 28.21
C HIS A 40 9.78 -13.80 26.81
N PRO A 41 10.72 -14.00 25.87
CA PRO A 41 12.17 -13.83 26.00
C PRO A 41 12.62 -12.35 26.05
N ALA A 42 13.85 -12.10 26.51
CA ALA A 42 14.46 -10.78 26.47
C ALA A 42 14.57 -10.27 25.01
N ARG A 43 14.41 -8.96 24.80
CA ARG A 43 14.37 -8.36 23.46
C ARG A 43 15.15 -7.06 23.35
N LEU A 44 15.70 -6.81 22.16
CA LEU A 44 16.32 -5.54 21.81
C LEU A 44 15.25 -4.62 21.22
N ARG A 45 15.03 -3.45 21.82
CA ARG A 45 14.13 -2.42 21.30
C ARG A 45 14.94 -1.29 20.69
N VAL A 46 14.62 -0.89 19.46
CA VAL A 46 15.19 0.29 18.79
C VAL A 46 14.08 1.32 18.66
N ASN A 47 14.26 2.52 19.21
CA ASN A 47 13.29 3.61 19.12
C ASN A 47 13.57 4.48 17.89
N ASN A 48 12.53 5.09 17.31
CA ASN A 48 12.64 6.01 16.17
C ASN A 48 13.43 5.43 14.99
N VAL A 49 13.04 4.22 14.55
CA VAL A 49 13.73 3.48 13.50
C VAL A 49 13.64 4.24 12.17
N GLY A 50 14.78 4.42 11.51
CA GLY A 50 14.87 5.06 10.19
C GLY A 50 15.32 4.11 9.10
N LEU A 51 15.24 4.54 7.83
CA LEU A 51 15.65 3.73 6.67
C LEU A 51 17.13 3.28 6.72
N ASN A 52 17.98 4.07 7.37
CA ASN A 52 19.41 3.79 7.51
C ASN A 52 19.72 2.71 8.57
N ASP A 53 18.72 2.33 9.38
CA ASP A 53 18.85 1.25 10.36
C ASP A 53 18.70 -0.14 9.72
N GLU A 54 18.26 -0.21 8.46
CA GLU A 54 18.10 -1.48 7.73
C GLU A 54 19.43 -2.24 7.61
N GLY A 55 19.40 -3.53 7.90
CA GLY A 55 20.55 -4.38 7.69
C GLY A 55 20.61 -5.62 8.58
N MET A 56 21.77 -6.27 8.57
CA MET A 56 22.02 -7.50 9.30
C MET A 56 22.52 -7.22 10.72
N PHE A 57 21.69 -7.52 11.71
CA PHE A 57 22.02 -7.45 13.12
C PHE A 57 22.61 -8.79 13.57
N ARG A 58 23.60 -8.74 14.48
CA ARG A 58 24.17 -9.94 15.09
C ARG A 58 23.94 -9.91 16.60
N CYS A 59 23.23 -10.91 17.10
CA CYS A 59 23.15 -11.20 18.53
C CYS A 59 24.25 -12.22 18.87
N ARG A 60 25.18 -11.83 19.73
CA ARG A 60 26.26 -12.67 20.23
C ARG A 60 26.02 -12.93 21.72
N ILE A 61 26.05 -14.18 22.13
CA ILE A 61 25.87 -14.60 23.53
C ILE A 61 27.08 -15.45 23.93
N ASP A 62 27.86 -14.95 24.88
CA ASP A 62 29.03 -15.64 25.42
C ASP A 62 28.67 -16.35 26.73
N PHE A 63 28.94 -17.66 26.81
CA PHE A 63 28.72 -18.46 28.02
C PHE A 63 30.05 -18.80 28.70
N LEU A 64 30.04 -19.04 30.01
CA LEU A 64 31.25 -19.37 30.76
C LEU A 64 31.84 -20.73 30.35
N ASN A 65 30.98 -21.77 30.31
CA ASN A 65 31.38 -23.16 30.09
C ASN A 65 30.76 -23.76 28.81
N SER A 66 30.40 -22.91 27.84
CA SER A 66 29.78 -23.36 26.59
C SER A 66 30.18 -22.44 25.44
N PRO A 67 30.18 -22.93 24.19
CA PRO A 67 30.52 -22.11 23.04
C PRO A 67 29.61 -20.88 22.89
N THR A 68 30.19 -19.78 22.43
CA THR A 68 29.46 -18.57 22.07
C THR A 68 28.39 -18.87 21.02
N ARG A 69 27.14 -18.50 21.31
CA ARG A 69 26.05 -18.57 20.33
C ARG A 69 25.95 -17.27 19.55
N ASN A 70 25.68 -17.39 18.26
CA ASN A 70 25.58 -16.23 17.38
C ASN A 70 24.35 -16.37 16.50
N TYR A 71 23.48 -15.37 16.55
CA TYR A 71 22.29 -15.27 15.73
C TYR A 71 22.40 -14.06 14.82
N ARG A 72 21.93 -14.19 13.59
CA ARG A 72 21.85 -13.10 12.62
C ARG A 72 20.37 -12.81 12.38
N VAL A 73 20.00 -11.53 12.47
CA VAL A 73 18.63 -11.06 12.29
C VAL A 73 18.67 -10.00 11.21
N ASN A 74 17.90 -10.18 10.14
CA ASN A 74 17.76 -9.17 9.11
C ASN A 74 16.65 -8.20 9.52
N LEU A 75 17.00 -6.95 9.85
CA LEU A 75 16.02 -5.91 10.09
C LEU A 75 15.69 -5.27 8.75
N THR A 76 14.47 -5.46 8.26
CA THR A 76 13.93 -4.77 7.07
C THR A 76 13.01 -3.64 7.51
N ILE A 77 13.11 -2.48 6.86
CA ILE A 77 12.27 -1.33 7.21
C ILE A 77 11.10 -1.25 6.25
N VAL A 78 9.90 -1.18 6.82
CA VAL A 78 8.68 -0.94 6.06
C VAL A 78 8.30 0.54 6.10
N ALA A 79 7.93 1.10 4.96
CA ALA A 79 7.45 2.46 4.84
C ALA A 79 6.17 2.48 4.00
N PRO A 80 5.10 3.16 4.46
CA PRO A 80 3.89 3.31 3.67
C PRO A 80 4.17 4.16 2.42
N PRO A 81 3.46 3.91 1.31
CA PRO A 81 3.55 4.77 0.13
C PRO A 81 2.81 6.09 0.33
N SER A 82 2.91 6.99 -0.66
CA SER A 82 2.07 8.18 -0.75
C SER A 82 0.60 7.83 -0.96
N GLU A 83 -0.29 8.81 -0.74
CA GLU A 83 -1.68 8.69 -1.19
C GLU A 83 -1.75 8.42 -2.71
N PRO A 84 -2.60 7.48 -3.16
CA PRO A 84 -2.77 7.21 -4.58
C PRO A 84 -3.43 8.38 -5.32
N ILE A 85 -2.96 8.66 -6.52
CA ILE A 85 -3.52 9.68 -7.42
C ILE A 85 -4.10 8.98 -8.64
N ILE A 86 -5.39 9.24 -8.92
CA ILE A 86 -6.11 8.64 -10.04
C ILE A 86 -6.10 9.62 -11.21
N TYR A 87 -5.76 9.13 -12.40
CA TYR A 87 -5.76 9.87 -13.66
C TYR A 87 -6.72 9.24 -14.67
N ASP A 88 -7.37 10.08 -15.47
CA ASP A 88 -8.16 9.66 -16.62
C ASP A 88 -7.29 9.32 -17.84
N HIS A 89 -7.94 8.88 -18.93
CA HIS A 89 -7.28 8.55 -20.19
C HIS A 89 -6.51 9.71 -20.86
N ARG A 90 -6.70 10.95 -20.39
CA ARG A 90 -6.03 12.16 -20.88
C ARG A 90 -4.88 12.58 -19.96
N GLY A 91 -4.63 11.82 -18.89
CA GLY A 91 -3.65 12.17 -17.85
C GLY A 91 -4.13 13.29 -16.94
N LYS A 92 -5.43 13.60 -16.89
CA LYS A 92 -5.98 14.57 -15.95
C LYS A 92 -6.34 13.89 -14.64
N GLU A 93 -5.97 14.50 -13.53
CA GLU A 93 -6.29 14.00 -12.20
C GLU A 93 -7.81 14.00 -11.94
N VAL A 94 -8.28 12.90 -11.36
CA VAL A 94 -9.66 12.71 -10.89
C VAL A 94 -9.75 13.17 -9.43
N THR A 95 -10.11 14.44 -9.24
CA THR A 95 -10.21 15.04 -7.89
C THR A 95 -11.54 14.76 -7.20
N GLY A 96 -12.59 14.42 -7.94
CA GLY A 96 -13.94 14.16 -7.44
C GLY A 96 -14.53 12.86 -7.98
N VAL A 97 -15.32 12.97 -9.05
CA VAL A 97 -16.03 11.84 -9.67
C VAL A 97 -15.23 11.29 -10.85
N ALA A 98 -15.10 9.97 -10.95
CA ALA A 98 -14.52 9.30 -12.11
C ALA A 98 -15.57 9.16 -13.22
N GLY A 99 -15.42 9.90 -14.31
CA GLY A 99 -16.34 9.90 -15.43
C GLY A 99 -16.60 11.30 -16.00
N PRO A 100 -17.61 11.47 -16.85
CA PRO A 100 -18.63 10.48 -17.20
C PRO A 100 -18.13 9.38 -18.15
N PHE A 101 -18.52 8.13 -17.92
CA PHE A 101 -18.29 7.00 -18.82
C PHE A 101 -19.61 6.53 -19.46
N LEU A 102 -19.55 5.90 -20.63
CA LEU A 102 -20.74 5.37 -21.31
C LEU A 102 -20.91 3.87 -21.04
N GLU A 103 -22.13 3.47 -20.72
CA GLU A 103 -22.52 2.06 -20.59
C GLU A 103 -22.20 1.29 -21.89
N GLY A 104 -21.50 0.17 -21.73
CA GLY A 104 -21.12 -0.73 -22.82
C GLY A 104 -19.84 -0.33 -23.58
N TYR A 105 -19.24 0.82 -23.27
CA TYR A 105 -17.98 1.29 -23.87
C TYR A 105 -16.78 0.92 -23.00
N GLU A 106 -15.59 1.19 -23.52
CA GLU A 106 -14.36 1.04 -22.75
C GLU A 106 -14.18 2.19 -21.74
N LEU A 107 -13.58 1.87 -20.59
CA LEU A 107 -13.08 2.87 -19.66
C LEU A 107 -11.61 2.60 -19.32
N TYR A 108 -10.87 3.69 -19.13
CA TYR A 108 -9.48 3.66 -18.73
C TYR A 108 -9.24 4.63 -17.57
N LEU A 109 -8.56 4.13 -16.54
CA LEU A 109 -8.05 4.91 -15.42
C LEU A 109 -6.64 4.43 -15.07
N ALA A 110 -5.77 5.34 -14.63
CA ALA A 110 -4.45 4.99 -14.12
C ALA A 110 -4.34 5.44 -12.67
N CYS A 111 -3.81 4.58 -11.81
CA CYS A 111 -3.53 4.93 -10.43
C CYS A 111 -2.02 4.99 -10.20
N HIS A 112 -1.53 6.14 -9.76
CA HIS A 112 -0.13 6.41 -9.52
C HIS A 112 0.14 6.51 -8.03
N VAL A 113 1.16 5.80 -7.57
CA VAL A 113 1.54 5.73 -6.15
C VAL A 113 3.04 5.94 -6.07
N LYS A 114 3.51 6.84 -5.20
CA LYS A 114 4.94 7.13 -5.04
C LYS A 114 5.51 6.52 -3.76
N GLY A 115 6.75 6.07 -3.85
CA GLY A 115 7.48 5.52 -2.72
C GLY A 115 6.89 4.21 -2.21
N GLY A 116 6.98 4.01 -0.90
CA GLY A 116 6.72 2.72 -0.27
C GLY A 116 7.99 1.86 -0.21
N ARG A 117 8.15 1.14 0.90
CA ARG A 117 9.23 0.17 1.08
C ARG A 117 8.68 -1.06 1.79
N PRO A 118 8.69 -2.26 1.19
CA PRO A 118 8.96 -2.56 -0.22
C PRO A 118 8.08 -1.77 -1.20
N LEU A 119 8.43 -1.83 -2.49
CA LEU A 119 7.60 -1.24 -3.54
C LEU A 119 6.15 -1.76 -3.41
N PRO A 120 5.13 -0.88 -3.41
CA PRO A 120 3.77 -1.28 -3.11
C PRO A 120 3.13 -2.02 -4.29
N GLU A 121 2.30 -3.00 -3.95
CA GLU A 121 1.27 -3.53 -4.84
C GLU A 121 0.13 -2.51 -4.92
N VAL A 122 -0.32 -2.19 -6.14
CA VAL A 122 -1.39 -1.23 -6.38
C VAL A 122 -2.52 -1.97 -7.07
N THR A 123 -3.74 -1.90 -6.54
CA THR A 123 -4.88 -2.70 -7.03
C THR A 123 -6.15 -1.86 -7.12
N TRP A 124 -7.03 -2.22 -8.05
CA TRP A 124 -8.33 -1.59 -8.23
C TRP A 124 -9.46 -2.42 -7.61
N TRP A 125 -10.32 -1.75 -6.84
CA TRP A 125 -11.44 -2.34 -6.14
C TRP A 125 -12.73 -1.58 -6.40
N LEU A 126 -13.86 -2.28 -6.39
CA LEU A 126 -15.20 -1.70 -6.49
C LEU A 126 -16.13 -2.34 -5.47
N ASP A 127 -16.53 -1.55 -4.48
CA ASP A 127 -17.20 -1.99 -3.24
C ASP A 127 -16.55 -3.24 -2.62
N GLY A 128 -15.23 -3.18 -2.37
CA GLY A 128 -14.52 -4.27 -1.71
C GLY A 128 -14.34 -5.54 -2.53
N LYS A 129 -14.59 -5.50 -3.84
CA LYS A 129 -14.19 -6.56 -4.78
C LYS A 129 -13.10 -6.10 -5.71
N ILE A 130 -12.05 -6.88 -5.85
CA ILE A 130 -10.97 -6.62 -6.80
C ILE A 130 -11.52 -6.67 -8.24
N LEU A 131 -11.11 -5.71 -9.06
CA LEU A 131 -11.50 -5.59 -10.48
C LEU A 131 -10.40 -6.07 -11.46
N ASP A 132 -9.25 -6.50 -10.95
CA ASP A 132 -7.96 -6.39 -11.66
C ASP A 132 -7.60 -7.51 -12.66
N HIS A 133 -6.99 -7.12 -13.79
CA HIS A 133 -6.28 -7.97 -14.77
C HIS A 133 -5.04 -7.18 -15.26
N ILE A 134 -3.92 -7.37 -14.57
CA ILE A 134 -2.86 -6.37 -14.30
C ILE A 134 -1.93 -6.00 -15.49
N VAL A 135 -1.64 -4.69 -15.63
CA VAL A 135 -0.32 -4.18 -16.06
C VAL A 135 0.20 -3.21 -15.01
N GLU A 136 1.12 -3.71 -14.18
CA GLU A 136 1.87 -2.93 -13.20
C GLU A 136 3.17 -2.45 -13.84
N SER A 137 3.48 -1.16 -13.69
CA SER A 137 4.77 -0.62 -14.09
C SER A 137 5.36 0.19 -12.96
N SER A 138 6.67 0.05 -12.76
CA SER A 138 7.42 0.80 -11.75
C SER A 138 8.55 1.56 -12.40
N VAL A 139 8.48 2.89 -12.38
CA VAL A 139 9.52 3.79 -12.90
C VAL A 139 9.81 4.86 -11.85
N ASP A 140 11.07 5.12 -11.54
CA ASP A 140 11.50 6.19 -10.63
C ASP A 140 10.77 6.22 -9.26
N SER A 141 10.60 5.06 -8.63
CA SER A 141 9.86 4.89 -7.36
C SER A 141 8.37 5.26 -7.44
N VAL A 142 7.80 5.26 -8.64
CA VAL A 142 6.35 5.39 -8.87
C VAL A 142 5.82 4.05 -9.36
N THR A 143 4.90 3.46 -8.61
CA THR A 143 4.12 2.30 -9.06
C THR A 143 2.84 2.78 -9.72
N VAL A 144 2.53 2.23 -10.89
CA VAL A 144 1.33 2.55 -11.65
C VAL A 144 0.55 1.27 -11.95
N ASN A 145 -0.75 1.26 -11.63
CA ASN A 145 -1.69 0.25 -12.09
C ASN A 145 -2.76 0.90 -12.98
N GLN A 146 -2.91 0.35 -14.19
CA GLN A 146 -3.88 0.80 -15.18
C GLN A 146 -5.12 -0.09 -15.19
N LEU A 147 -6.29 0.48 -14.89
CA LEU A 147 -7.58 -0.18 -15.01
C LEU A 147 -8.13 0.00 -16.42
N PHE A 148 -8.33 -1.11 -17.13
CA PHE A 148 -9.04 -1.14 -18.41
C PHE A 148 -10.25 -2.06 -18.31
N ILE A 149 -11.45 -1.52 -18.56
CA ILE A 149 -12.68 -2.29 -18.64
C ILE A 149 -13.25 -2.11 -20.04
N SER A 150 -13.31 -3.19 -20.81
CA SER A 150 -13.69 -3.15 -22.24
C SER A 150 -15.17 -2.83 -22.47
N SER A 151 -16.04 -3.13 -21.51
CA SER A 151 -17.47 -2.85 -21.60
C SER A 151 -18.03 -2.52 -20.22
N VAL A 152 -18.22 -1.23 -19.93
CA VAL A 152 -18.64 -0.79 -18.59
C VAL A 152 -20.10 -1.17 -18.30
N PRO A 153 -20.38 -1.90 -17.21
CA PRO A 153 -21.75 -2.19 -16.82
C PRO A 153 -22.39 -0.97 -16.15
N ARG A 154 -23.66 -0.68 -16.46
CA ARG A 154 -24.44 0.39 -15.81
C ARG A 154 -24.52 0.27 -14.30
N GLY A 155 -24.45 -0.96 -13.78
CA GLY A 155 -24.45 -1.22 -12.35
C GLY A 155 -23.28 -0.55 -11.61
N PHE A 156 -22.26 -0.04 -12.30
CA PHE A 156 -21.16 0.68 -11.66
C PHE A 156 -21.56 2.11 -11.24
N HIS A 157 -22.55 2.74 -11.86
CA HIS A 157 -22.94 4.12 -11.56
C HIS A 157 -23.19 4.34 -10.06
N GLY A 158 -22.52 5.34 -9.47
CA GLY A 158 -22.62 5.72 -8.06
C GLY A 158 -21.88 4.80 -7.09
N ARG A 159 -21.25 3.71 -7.56
CA ARG A 159 -20.42 2.82 -6.72
C ARG A 159 -19.06 3.46 -6.44
N HIS A 160 -18.39 2.96 -5.40
CA HIS A 160 -17.12 3.51 -4.96
C HIS A 160 -15.97 2.73 -5.58
N LEU A 161 -15.25 3.37 -6.50
CA LEU A 161 -14.04 2.84 -7.10
C LEU A 161 -12.86 3.21 -6.21
N GLU A 162 -12.05 2.24 -5.85
CA GLU A 162 -10.96 2.36 -4.88
C GLU A 162 -9.65 1.94 -5.56
N CYS A 163 -8.67 2.84 -5.56
CA CYS A 163 -7.29 2.46 -5.79
C CYS A 163 -6.60 2.22 -4.45
N LEU A 164 -6.12 1.00 -4.24
CA LEU A 164 -5.51 0.56 -2.99
C LEU A 164 -4.02 0.31 -3.21
N ALA A 165 -3.18 0.91 -2.38
CA ALA A 165 -1.74 0.72 -2.37
C ALA A 165 -1.27 0.02 -1.08
N ARG A 166 -0.60 -1.13 -1.21
CA ARG A 166 -0.10 -1.93 -0.09
C ARG A 166 1.38 -2.24 -0.25
N SER A 167 2.18 -1.76 0.70
CA SER A 167 3.63 -2.00 0.72
C SER A 167 4.02 -3.23 1.54
N SER A 168 3.30 -3.52 2.62
CA SER A 168 3.55 -4.67 3.49
C SER A 168 2.28 -5.01 4.29
N ASP A 169 2.14 -6.26 4.73
CA ASP A 169 1.08 -6.68 5.66
C ASP A 169 1.25 -6.11 7.07
N LEU A 170 2.41 -5.52 7.37
CA LEU A 170 2.69 -4.86 8.64
C LEU A 170 2.13 -3.43 8.72
N THR A 171 1.70 -2.85 7.59
CA THR A 171 1.15 -1.51 7.52
C THR A 171 -0.27 -1.53 6.96
N ASN A 172 -1.07 -0.53 7.36
CA ASN A 172 -2.36 -0.33 6.73
C ASN A 172 -2.15 0.12 5.28
N PRO A 173 -2.97 -0.36 4.33
CA PRO A 173 -2.93 0.12 2.96
C PRO A 173 -3.37 1.58 2.88
N VAL A 174 -2.87 2.30 1.88
CA VAL A 174 -3.30 3.66 1.57
C VAL A 174 -4.29 3.59 0.41
N VAL A 175 -5.46 4.21 0.54
CA VAL A 175 -6.58 4.03 -0.40
C VAL A 175 -7.09 5.38 -0.88
N ARG A 176 -7.33 5.49 -2.19
CA ARG A 176 -8.05 6.61 -2.80
C ARG A 176 -9.39 6.11 -3.34
N THR A 177 -10.47 6.68 -2.85
CA THR A 177 -11.84 6.32 -3.23
C THR A 177 -12.49 7.45 -4.02
N VAL A 178 -13.10 7.12 -5.16
CA VAL A 178 -13.87 8.06 -6.00
C VAL A 178 -15.18 7.40 -6.45
N PRO A 179 -16.31 8.12 -6.42
CA PRO A 179 -17.53 7.62 -7.04
C PRO A 179 -17.35 7.55 -8.56
N ILE A 180 -17.92 6.53 -9.20
CA ILE A 180 -17.88 6.37 -10.66
C ILE A 180 -19.23 6.75 -11.29
N ASP A 181 -19.18 7.54 -12.37
CA ASP A 181 -20.37 8.03 -13.06
C ASP A 181 -20.52 7.41 -14.45
N ILE A 182 -21.57 6.58 -14.60
CA ILE A 182 -21.91 5.90 -15.85
C ILE A 182 -23.21 6.44 -16.44
N TYR A 183 -23.14 6.88 -17.69
CA TYR A 183 -24.27 7.34 -18.50
C TYR A 183 -24.81 6.22 -19.37
N ARG A 184 -26.13 6.22 -19.56
CA ARG A 184 -26.80 5.30 -20.48
C ARG A 184 -26.45 5.66 -21.93
N LYS A 185 -26.22 4.63 -22.72
CA LYS A 185 -26.35 4.73 -24.18
C LYS A 185 -27.83 4.99 -24.50
N TYR A 186 -28.16 6.19 -24.98
CA TYR A 186 -29.49 6.37 -25.57
C TYR A 186 -29.61 5.47 -26.81
N PRO A 187 -30.71 4.73 -27.00
CA PRO A 187 -30.95 4.07 -28.26
C PRO A 187 -31.04 5.16 -29.34
N LEU A 188 -30.11 5.10 -30.30
CA LEU A 188 -30.09 6.00 -31.47
C LEU A 188 -31.28 5.75 -32.42
N ASP A 189 -32.17 4.81 -32.12
CA ASP A 189 -33.39 4.56 -32.87
C ASP A 189 -34.62 5.00 -32.07
N ARG A 190 -34.90 6.31 -32.13
CA ARG A 190 -36.27 6.79 -31.97
C ARG A 190 -36.74 7.28 -33.34
N SER A 191 -36.97 6.35 -34.25
CA SER A 191 -37.91 6.60 -35.34
C SER A 191 -39.28 6.93 -34.73
N ILE A 192 -39.58 8.23 -34.63
CA ILE A 192 -40.92 8.71 -34.26
C ILE A 192 -41.83 8.34 -35.45
N LEU A 193 -42.53 7.22 -35.35
CA LEU A 193 -43.60 6.89 -36.28
C LEU A 193 -44.77 7.85 -36.01
N LEU A 194 -44.80 8.96 -36.76
CA LEU A 194 -45.98 9.82 -36.83
C LEU A 194 -47.07 9.05 -37.59
N ALA A 195 -48.06 8.53 -36.86
CA ALA A 195 -49.25 7.95 -37.48
C ALA A 195 -50.14 9.09 -37.99
N TRP A 196 -50.16 9.31 -39.30
CA TRP A 196 -51.12 10.23 -39.94
C TRP A 196 -52.51 9.59 -39.87
N ARG A 197 -53.44 10.19 -39.11
CA ARG A 197 -54.86 9.84 -39.13
C ARG A 197 -55.59 10.81 -40.06
N PRO A 198 -56.12 10.37 -41.21
CA PRO A 198 -57.02 11.19 -42.00
C PRO A 198 -58.30 11.43 -41.18
N SER A 199 -58.70 12.69 -41.01
CA SER A 199 -60.04 13.03 -40.56
C SER A 199 -61.03 12.71 -41.67
N THR A 200 -61.74 11.59 -41.56
CA THR A 200 -62.96 11.37 -42.34
C THR A 200 -64.06 12.22 -41.73
N HIS A 201 -64.36 13.36 -42.34
CA HIS A 201 -65.70 13.95 -42.23
C HIS A 201 -66.43 13.60 -43.52
N LEU A 202 -67.42 12.71 -43.40
CA LEU A 202 -68.50 12.55 -44.37
C LEU A 202 -69.42 13.78 -44.26
N ASP A 203 -70.01 14.12 -45.41
CA ASP A 203 -70.88 15.27 -45.69
C ASP A 203 -71.98 15.55 -44.65
#